data_AF-A0A9D8XBP1-F1
#
_entry.id   AF-A0A9D8XBP1-F1
#
_cell.length_a   1.000
_cell.length_b   1.000
_cell.length_c   1.000
_cell.angle_alpha   90.00
_cell.angle_beta   90.00
_cell.angle_gamma   90.00
#
_symmetry.space_group_name_H-M   'P 1'
#
loop_
_entity.id
_entity.type
_entity.pdbx_description
1 polymer ?
#
loop_
_entity_poly.entity_id
_entity_poly.type
_entity_poly.pdbx_seq_one_letter_code
_entity_poly.pdbx_strand_id
1 'polypeptide(L)'
;VFATPVYFYTMSGQMKVFIDRLVPVYTEVRADIYFLATAWDPETADLELTAESLRGCTRDCFEECTEKGVLLVGDVQEKGDILKKTDAMTKAFEMGKGV
;
A
#
# COMPACT_ATOMS: atom_id res chain seq x y z
N VAL A 1 -1.42 5.84 -6.01
CA VAL A 1 -0.74 5.37 -4.78
C VAL A 1 -1.78 4.88 -3.79
N PHE A 2 -1.65 3.66 -3.27
CA PHE A 2 -2.45 3.14 -2.15
C PHE A 2 -1.57 3.14 -0.90
N ALA A 3 -1.93 3.94 0.09
CA ALA A 3 -1.24 4.03 1.37
C ALA A 3 -2.19 3.63 2.49
N THR A 4 -1.81 2.66 3.31
CA THR A 4 -2.69 2.13 4.37
C THR A 4 -1.90 1.67 5.58
N PRO A 5 -2.40 1.88 6.81
CA PRO A 5 -1.93 1.06 7.93
C PRO A 5 -2.32 -0.40 7.68
N VAL A 6 -1.54 -1.31 8.25
CA VAL A 6 -1.84 -2.75 8.27
C VAL A 6 -2.65 -3.05 9.51
N TYR A 7 -3.87 -3.56 9.34
CA TYR A 7 -4.71 -4.06 10.42
C TYR A 7 -5.09 -5.51 10.12
N PHE A 8 -4.73 -6.41 11.04
CA PHE A 8 -4.94 -7.86 10.87
C PHE A 8 -4.42 -8.39 9.52
N TYR A 9 -3.19 -8.00 9.16
CA TYR A 9 -2.51 -8.38 7.91
C TYR A 9 -3.27 -8.01 6.63
N THR A 10 -4.14 -6.99 6.72
CA THR A 10 -4.84 -6.43 5.56
C THR A 10 -4.89 -4.90 5.60
N MET A 11 -5.43 -4.31 4.53
CA MET A 11 -5.66 -2.88 4.38
C MET A 11 -6.65 -2.34 5.43
N SER A 12 -6.66 -1.03 5.62
CA SER A 12 -7.64 -0.37 6.48
C SER A 12 -9.06 -0.48 5.92
N GLY A 13 -10.05 -0.46 6.82
CA GLY A 13 -11.46 -0.50 6.42
C GLY A 13 -11.85 0.66 5.49
N GLN A 14 -11.28 1.86 5.68
CA GLN A 14 -11.51 2.99 4.78
C GLN A 14 -10.99 2.72 3.37
N MET A 15 -9.82 2.08 3.23
CA MET A 15 -9.29 1.68 1.93
C MET A 15 -10.23 0.71 1.22
N LYS A 16 -10.74 -0.30 1.94
CA LYS A 16 -11.67 -1.28 1.37
C LYS A 16 -12.98 -0.63 0.90
N VAL A 17 -13.54 0.29 1.68
CA VAL A 17 -14.74 1.06 1.28
C VAL A 17 -14.48 1.89 0.02
N PHE A 18 -13.31 2.50 -0.12
CA PHE A 18 -12.93 3.21 -1.34
C PHE A 18 -12.88 2.26 -2.55
N ILE A 19 -12.20 1.12 -2.43
CA ILE A 19 -12.10 0.11 -3.50
C ILE A 19 -13.48 -0.41 -3.91
N ASP A 20 -14.36 -0.70 -2.95
CA ASP A 20 -15.71 -1.19 -3.25
C ASP A 20 -16.57 -0.20 -4.03
N ARG A 21 -16.28 1.10 -3.92
CA ARG A 21 -16.95 2.14 -4.70
C ARG A 21 -16.43 2.26 -6.13
N LEU A 22 -15.36 1.55 -6.49
CA LEU A 22 -14.84 1.50 -7.85
C LEU A 22 -15.50 0.41 -8.72
N VAL A 23 -16.30 -0.51 -8.14
CA VAL A 23 -17.04 -1.55 -8.88
C VAL A 23 -17.78 -1.03 -10.14
N PRO A 24 -18.43 0.15 -10.17
CA PRO A 24 -19.08 0.62 -11.39
C PRO A 24 -18.12 1.12 -12.48
N VAL A 25 -16.85 1.38 -12.17
CA VAL A 25 -15.91 2.10 -13.05
C VAL A 25 -14.51 1.46 -13.13
N TYR A 26 -14.28 0.29 -12.53
CA TYR A 26 -12.94 -0.28 -12.38
C TYR A 26 -12.24 -0.59 -13.72
N THR A 27 -13.01 -0.85 -14.78
CA THR A 27 -12.52 -1.05 -16.15
C THR A 27 -11.99 0.22 -16.79
N GLU A 28 -12.33 1.41 -16.26
CA GLU A 28 -11.85 2.70 -16.76
C GLU A 28 -10.60 3.19 -16.01
N VAL A 29 -10.22 2.54 -14.92
CA VAL A 29 -9.05 2.92 -14.13
C VAL A 29 -7.79 2.58 -14.90
N ARG A 30 -6.93 3.57 -15.13
CA ARG A 30 -5.62 3.46 -15.80
C ARG A 30 -4.59 4.19 -14.95
N ALA A 31 -3.64 3.48 -14.35
CA ALA A 31 -2.68 4.11 -13.45
C ALA A 31 -1.42 3.27 -13.21
N ASP A 32 -0.33 3.97 -12.92
CA ASP A 32 0.81 3.38 -12.23
C ASP A 32 0.50 3.24 -10.74
N ILE A 33 0.75 2.05 -10.20
CA ILE A 33 0.33 1.63 -8.87
C ILE A 33 1.54 1.53 -7.95
N TYR A 34 1.40 2.12 -6.77
CA TYR A 34 2.39 2.04 -5.69
C TYR A 34 1.70 1.69 -4.39
N PHE A 35 2.29 0.80 -3.60
CA PHE A 35 1.78 0.41 -2.28
C PHE A 35 2.71 0.89 -1.19
N LEU A 36 2.13 1.55 -0.19
CA LEU A 36 2.81 1.94 1.03
C LEU A 36 2.02 1.41 2.21
N ALA A 37 2.64 0.59 3.05
CA ALA A 37 1.98 0.07 4.24
C ALA A 37 2.88 0.13 5.47
N THR A 38 2.27 0.45 6.60
CA THR A 38 2.95 0.55 7.91
C THR A 38 2.26 -0.35 8.93
N ALA A 39 3.02 -1.08 9.72
CA ALA A 39 2.50 -2.03 10.70
C ALA A 39 3.21 -1.91 12.06
N TRP A 40 2.48 -2.30 13.11
CA TRP A 40 3.04 -2.47 14.45
C TRP A 40 3.99 -3.68 14.53
N ASP A 41 3.68 -4.74 13.77
CA ASP A 41 4.46 -5.98 13.75
C ASP A 41 5.84 -5.75 13.12
N PRO A 42 6.95 -6.19 13.76
CA PRO A 42 8.27 -6.15 13.15
C PRO A 42 8.46 -7.16 12.00
N GLU A 43 7.67 -8.23 11.92
CA GLU A 43 7.79 -9.22 10.85
C GLU A 43 7.20 -8.70 9.54
N THR A 44 8.09 -8.15 8.70
CA THR A 44 7.70 -7.56 7.42
C THR A 44 7.22 -8.59 6.39
N ALA A 45 7.58 -9.86 6.51
CA ALA A 45 7.17 -10.89 5.55
C ALA A 45 5.64 -11.08 5.52
N ASP A 46 4.99 -11.05 6.69
CA ASP A 46 3.53 -11.21 6.79
C ASP A 46 2.77 -9.99 6.25
N LEU A 47 3.42 -8.83 6.13
CA LEU A 47 2.82 -7.62 5.55
C LEU A 47 2.58 -7.76 4.05
N GLU A 48 3.25 -8.70 3.38
CA GLU A 48 3.02 -8.99 1.97
C GLU A 48 1.56 -9.39 1.69
N LEU A 49 0.89 -10.01 2.67
CA LEU A 49 -0.54 -10.30 2.60
C LEU A 49 -1.39 -9.04 2.39
N THR A 50 -0.96 -7.90 2.95
CA THR A 50 -1.63 -6.62 2.72
C THR A 50 -1.44 -6.13 1.29
N ALA A 51 -0.22 -6.24 0.74
CA ALA A 51 0.05 -5.92 -0.65
C ALA A 51 -0.77 -6.82 -1.59
N GLU A 52 -0.79 -8.14 -1.36
CA GLU A 52 -1.59 -9.08 -2.13
C GLU A 52 -3.08 -8.77 -2.07
N SER A 53 -3.60 -8.33 -0.91
CA SER A 53 -5.00 -7.92 -0.80
C SER A 53 -5.36 -6.71 -1.68
N LEU A 54 -4.41 -5.80 -1.92
CA LEU A 54 -4.57 -4.67 -2.84
C LEU A 54 -4.37 -5.08 -4.31
N ARG A 55 -3.48 -6.04 -4.57
CA ARG A 55 -3.25 -6.62 -5.90
C ARG A 55 -4.51 -7.28 -6.45
N GLY A 56 -5.36 -7.84 -5.60
CA GLY A 56 -6.65 -8.39 -6.00
C GLY A 56 -7.52 -7.42 -6.82
N CYS A 57 -7.48 -6.11 -6.56
CA CYS A 57 -8.18 -5.14 -7.42
C CYS A 57 -7.26 -4.52 -8.48
N THR A 58 -6.02 -4.17 -8.12
CA THR A 58 -5.13 -3.39 -8.99
C THR A 58 -4.44 -4.20 -10.08
N ARG A 59 -4.11 -5.47 -9.82
CA ARG A 59 -3.48 -6.40 -10.77
C ARG A 59 -4.53 -7.28 -11.44
N ASP A 60 -5.52 -7.75 -10.69
CA ASP A 60 -6.42 -8.81 -11.16
C ASP A 60 -7.76 -8.27 -11.72
N CYS A 61 -8.09 -6.99 -11.51
CA CYS A 61 -9.34 -6.39 -12.02
C CYS A 61 -9.15 -5.12 -12.84
N PHE A 62 -8.33 -4.16 -12.38
CA PHE A 62 -8.14 -2.90 -13.10
C PHE A 62 -7.38 -3.14 -14.40
N GLU A 63 -7.82 -2.47 -15.45
CA GLU A 63 -7.21 -2.62 -16.77
C GLU A 63 -6.00 -1.68 -16.93
N GLU A 64 -4.92 -2.17 -17.55
CA GLU A 64 -3.66 -1.43 -17.80
C GLU A 64 -3.08 -0.70 -16.56
N CYS A 65 -3.31 -1.25 -15.37
CA CYS A 65 -2.66 -0.77 -14.15
C CYS A 65 -1.35 -1.52 -13.92
N THR A 66 -0.24 -0.79 -13.78
CA THR A 66 1.09 -1.40 -13.61
C THR A 66 1.62 -1.12 -12.22
N GLU A 67 1.95 -2.16 -11.45
CA GLU A 67 2.67 -2.00 -10.19
C GLU A 67 4.11 -1.52 -10.45
N LYS A 68 4.45 -0.37 -9.85
CA LYS A 68 5.75 0.28 -9.98
C LYS A 68 6.59 0.22 -8.71
N GLY A 69 5.99 -0.09 -7.57
CA GLY A 69 6.75 -0.28 -6.34
C GLY A 69 5.92 -0.52 -5.09
N VAL A 70 6.55 -1.16 -4.11
CA VAL A 70 5.95 -1.54 -2.83
C VAL A 70 6.93 -1.18 -1.71
N LEU A 71 6.40 -0.54 -0.67
CA LEU A 71 7.14 -0.21 0.54
C LEU A 71 6.32 -0.64 1.77
N LEU A 72 6.75 -1.74 2.38
CA LEU A 72 6.16 -2.29 3.60
C LEU A 72 7.10 -2.02 4.77
N VAL A 73 6.57 -1.48 5.86
CA VAL A 73 7.37 -1.04 6.99
C VAL A 73 6.74 -1.54 8.29
N GLY A 74 7.41 -2.47 8.95
CA GLY A 74 7.06 -2.95 10.28
C GLY A 74 7.66 -2.11 11.41
N ASP A 75 7.45 -2.55 12.65
CA ASP A 75 8.01 -1.97 13.88
C ASP A 75 7.72 -0.45 14.07
N VAL A 76 6.55 0.01 13.62
CA VAL A 76 6.10 1.39 13.79
C VAL A 76 4.81 1.43 14.61
N GLN A 77 4.95 1.86 15.87
CA GLN A 77 3.91 1.74 16.89
C GLN A 77 3.33 3.10 17.26
N GLU A 78 4.21 4.05 17.52
CA GLU A 78 3.85 5.37 18.02
C GLU A 78 3.96 6.43 16.93
N LYS A 79 3.26 7.55 17.14
CA LYS A 79 3.35 8.71 16.25
C LYS A 79 4.80 9.16 16.13
N GLY A 80 5.30 9.16 14.90
CA GLY A 80 6.66 9.59 14.58
C GLY A 80 7.72 8.49 14.64
N ASP A 81 7.36 7.25 14.98
CA ASP A 81 8.29 6.10 14.90
C ASP A 81 8.87 5.96 13.49
N ILE A 82 8.03 6.17 12.46
CA ILE A 82 8.46 6.13 11.06
C ILE A 82 9.64 7.07 10.76
N LEU A 83 9.72 8.21 11.46
CA LEU A 83 10.77 9.22 11.29
C LEU A 83 12.05 8.88 12.07
N LYS A 84 11.92 8.08 13.13
CA LYS A 84 13.00 7.85 14.11
C LYS A 84 13.67 6.49 13.94
N LYS A 85 12.90 5.48 13.52
CA LYS A 85 13.32 4.08 13.50
C LYS A 85 13.65 3.57 12.10
N THR A 86 13.23 4.27 11.05
CA THR A 86 13.23 3.74 9.68
C THR A 86 13.80 4.74 8.68
N ASP A 87 14.24 4.24 7.53
CA ASP A 87 14.59 5.04 6.35
C ASP A 87 13.41 5.16 5.36
N ALA A 88 12.20 4.78 5.78
CA ALA A 88 11.02 4.67 4.92
C ALA A 88 10.66 5.99 4.22
N MET A 89 10.82 7.13 4.91
CA MET A 89 10.54 8.43 4.29
C MET A 89 11.48 8.72 3.12
N THR A 90 12.76 8.38 3.25
CA THR A 90 13.75 8.52 2.19
C THR A 90 13.45 7.57 1.03
N LYS A 91 13.12 6.31 1.32
CA LYS A 91 12.71 5.33 0.31
C LYS A 91 11.47 5.77 -0.45
N ALA A 92 10.43 6.24 0.25
CA ALA A 92 9.21 6.76 -0.36
C ALA A 92 9.49 7.99 -1.25
N PHE A 93 10.36 8.89 -0.80
CA PHE A 93 10.79 10.04 -1.59
C PHE A 93 11.49 9.60 -2.88
N GLU A 94 12.48 8.72 -2.80
CA GLU A 94 13.22 8.24 -3.97
C GLU A 94 12.33 7.45 -4.93
N MET A 95 11.36 6.67 -4.43
CA MET A 95 10.34 5.99 -5.25
C MET A 95 9.49 6.98 -6.07
N GLY A 96 9.18 8.16 -5.50
CA GLY A 96 8.35 9.19 -6.16
C GLY A 96 9.14 10.21 -6.99
N LYS A 97 10.47 10.23 -6.89
CA LYS A 97 11.32 11.28 -7.48
C LYS A 97 11.38 11.29 -9.01
N GLY A 98 11.05 10.17 -9.65
CA GLY A 98 11.10 9.98 -11.10
C GLY A 98 9.75 9.66 -11.74
N VAL A 99 8.66 9.91 -11.01
CA VAL A 99 7.26 9.72 -11.44
C VAL A 99 6.71 11.07 -11.87
#